data_AF-A0AAU7CE41-F1
#
_entry.id   AF-A0AAU7CE41-F1
#
_cell.length_a   1.000
_cell.length_b   1.000
_cell.length_c   1.000
_cell.angle_alpha   90.00
_cell.angle_beta   90.00
_cell.angle_gamma   90.00
#
_symmetry.space_group_name_H-M   'P 1'
#
loop_
_entity.id
_entity.type
_entity.pdbx_description
1 polymer ?
#
loop_
_entity_poly.entity_id
_entity_poly.type
_entity_poly.pdbx_seq_one_letter_code
_entity_poly.pdbx_strand_id
1 'polypeptide(L)'
;MSSMRRRTFLSISGLLACSLCQGGEEPAPDVTEPPVYDSFLVIPLRIHVLTASDLPEIDCRLKDDDLARILRKVNGIWNKAGIHWGLESIVREPAAQTEKFRLIRDLNGEVQLGQYSMLVPEPTRLTTGLNVYYIHKFSVNGVWMGSDFAMVQETAGLRPVEGGIDEPIPRVTAHELGHALGLAHRQNRTNLLASGTTGTRLNADEVATARRKALEIQGTVTVERLRALAEAATSQDQKDEARRLWTWLSEIPGDASKDALKRRDEIGAGQE
;
A
#
# COMPACT_ATOMS: atom_id res chain seq x y z
N MET A 1 -48.79 65.80 40.73
CA MET A 1 -47.73 66.54 40.02
C MET A 1 -46.39 66.02 40.50
N SER A 2 -45.71 65.19 39.72
CA SER A 2 -44.29 64.89 39.99
C SER A 2 -43.55 64.73 38.69
N SER A 3 -42.44 65.47 38.64
CA SER A 3 -41.60 65.76 37.51
C SER A 3 -40.72 64.56 37.14
N MET A 4 -40.73 64.28 35.84
CA MET A 4 -39.63 63.79 35.02
C MET A 4 -38.22 63.99 35.61
N ARG A 5 -37.36 62.96 35.52
CA ARG A 5 -35.94 63.09 35.16
C ARG A 5 -35.43 61.80 34.53
N ARG A 6 -35.21 61.87 33.21
CA ARG A 6 -34.46 60.90 32.41
C ARG A 6 -32.97 60.96 32.77
N ARG A 7 -32.30 59.82 32.82
CA ARG A 7 -30.85 59.73 32.58
C ARG A 7 -30.57 58.64 31.55
N THR A 8 -29.85 59.06 30.54
CA THR A 8 -29.49 58.41 29.29
C THR A 8 -28.42 57.34 29.54
N PHE A 9 -28.62 56.13 29.04
CA PHE A 9 -27.57 55.11 28.92
C PHE A 9 -26.77 55.38 27.63
N LEU A 10 -25.47 55.63 27.74
CA LEU A 10 -24.53 55.45 26.63
C LEU A 10 -23.95 54.04 26.76
N SER A 11 -24.35 53.13 25.87
CA SER A 11 -23.67 51.83 25.69
C SER A 11 -22.75 51.96 24.49
N ILE A 12 -21.44 51.98 24.74
CA ILE A 12 -20.40 51.91 23.71
C ILE A 12 -20.36 50.45 23.23
N SER A 13 -20.97 50.18 22.07
CA SER A 13 -20.82 48.89 21.39
C SER A 13 -19.53 48.92 20.59
N GLY A 14 -18.45 48.36 21.17
CA GLY A 14 -17.24 48.02 20.44
C GLY A 14 -17.45 46.74 19.64
N LEU A 15 -17.72 46.87 18.35
CA LEU A 15 -17.65 45.74 17.41
C LEU A 15 -16.18 45.40 17.18
N LEU A 16 -15.68 44.41 17.94
CA LEU A 16 -14.43 43.73 17.63
C LEU A 16 -14.72 42.80 16.44
N ALA A 17 -14.36 43.25 15.23
CA ALA A 17 -14.35 42.37 14.06
C ALA A 17 -13.19 41.38 14.23
N CYS A 18 -13.47 40.20 14.78
CA CYS A 18 -12.58 39.05 14.69
C CYS A 18 -12.45 38.65 13.21
N SER A 19 -11.42 39.16 12.55
CA SER A 19 -10.90 38.55 11.33
C SER A 19 -10.38 37.16 11.69
N LEU A 20 -11.22 36.15 11.46
CA LEU A 20 -10.77 34.77 11.35
C LEU A 20 -9.94 34.68 10.07
N CYS A 21 -8.62 34.79 10.22
CA CYS A 21 -7.68 34.36 9.20
C CYS A 21 -7.84 32.84 9.06
N GLN A 22 -8.70 32.40 8.13
CA GLN A 22 -8.59 31.06 7.56
C GLN A 22 -7.33 31.03 6.69
N GLY A 23 -6.17 30.88 7.34
CA GLY A 23 -4.96 30.47 6.65
C GLY A 23 -5.16 29.05 6.19
N GLY A 24 -5.50 28.86 4.92
CA GLY A 24 -5.40 27.54 4.29
C GLY A 24 -3.93 27.14 4.31
N GLU A 25 -3.59 26.16 5.14
CA GLU A 25 -2.25 25.60 5.20
C GLU A 25 -1.90 25.06 3.80
N GLU A 26 -0.83 25.57 3.18
CA GLU A 26 -0.38 25.05 1.90
C GLU A 26 -0.04 23.56 2.04
N PRO A 27 -0.42 22.72 1.06
CA PRO A 27 -0.14 21.30 1.17
C PRO A 27 1.37 21.09 1.28
N ALA A 28 1.78 20.18 2.18
CA ALA A 28 3.16 19.78 2.31
C ALA A 28 3.78 19.43 0.94
N PRO A 29 5.07 19.72 0.73
CA PRO A 29 5.73 19.50 -0.55
C PRO A 29 5.78 18.01 -0.91
N ASP A 30 5.74 17.72 -2.21
CA ASP A 30 5.95 16.37 -2.74
C ASP A 30 7.37 15.88 -2.42
N VAL A 31 7.49 14.62 -2.00
CA VAL A 31 8.77 13.93 -1.80
C VAL A 31 9.17 13.26 -3.11
N THR A 32 10.33 13.67 -3.66
CA THR A 32 10.78 13.20 -4.98
C THR A 32 11.86 12.13 -4.90
N GLU A 33 12.67 12.13 -3.85
CA GLU A 33 13.81 11.24 -3.67
C GLU A 33 13.59 10.28 -2.49
N PRO A 34 14.11 9.04 -2.57
CA PRO A 34 14.12 8.13 -1.43
C PRO A 34 15.04 8.65 -0.32
N PRO A 35 14.77 8.29 0.95
CA PRO A 35 15.69 8.60 2.03
C PRO A 35 16.92 7.67 1.98
N VAL A 36 17.86 7.84 2.92
CA VAL A 36 19.05 6.99 3.00
C VAL A 36 18.69 5.53 3.31
N TYR A 37 19.48 4.59 2.78
CA TYR A 37 19.24 3.14 2.83
C TYR A 37 18.84 2.63 4.23
N ASP A 38 19.60 2.97 5.28
CA ASP A 38 19.35 2.44 6.64
C ASP A 38 18.06 2.96 7.29
N SER A 39 17.42 3.99 6.71
CA SER A 39 16.14 4.52 7.21
C SER A 39 14.92 3.76 6.71
N PHE A 40 15.10 2.77 5.83
CA PHE A 40 13.98 2.04 5.24
C PHE A 40 13.29 1.13 6.27
N LEU A 41 11.97 1.06 6.14
CA LEU A 41 11.12 0.05 6.78
C LEU A 41 10.77 -1.00 5.74
N VAL A 42 10.96 -2.27 6.09
CA VAL A 42 10.63 -3.39 5.23
C VAL A 42 9.40 -4.10 5.78
N ILE A 43 8.36 -4.19 4.96
CA ILE A 43 7.09 -4.82 5.33
C ILE A 43 6.95 -6.10 4.51
N PRO A 44 6.81 -7.28 5.15
CA PRO A 44 6.54 -8.52 4.44
C PRO A 44 5.21 -8.44 3.67
N LEU A 45 5.25 -8.81 2.40
CA LEU A 45 4.09 -8.81 1.51
C LEU A 45 3.94 -10.19 0.86
N ARG A 46 2.79 -10.83 1.07
CA ARG A 46 2.40 -12.03 0.34
C ARG A 46 1.46 -11.67 -0.81
N ILE A 47 1.77 -12.17 -2.01
CA ILE A 47 0.92 -11.98 -3.19
C ILE A 47 0.15 -13.27 -3.45
N HIS A 48 -1.16 -13.15 -3.59
CA HIS A 48 -2.06 -14.24 -3.93
C HIS A 48 -2.62 -14.03 -5.34
N VAL A 49 -2.57 -15.07 -6.17
CA VAL A 49 -3.25 -15.13 -7.47
C VAL A 49 -4.39 -16.11 -7.35
N LEU A 50 -5.62 -15.59 -7.31
CA LEU A 50 -6.79 -16.43 -7.16
C LEU A 50 -7.18 -17.06 -8.50
N THR A 51 -7.50 -18.35 -8.44
CA THR A 51 -7.94 -19.14 -9.58
C THR A 51 -9.37 -19.64 -9.35
N ALA A 52 -10.16 -19.71 -10.41
CA ALA A 52 -11.53 -20.20 -10.36
C ALA A 52 -12.00 -20.61 -11.75
N SER A 53 -11.79 -21.88 -12.11
CA SER A 53 -12.08 -22.39 -13.46
C SER A 53 -13.52 -22.18 -13.92
N ASP A 54 -14.44 -22.01 -12.98
CA ASP A 54 -15.88 -21.89 -13.15
C ASP A 54 -16.42 -20.48 -12.85
N LEU A 55 -15.54 -19.51 -12.56
CA LEU A 55 -15.82 -18.09 -12.38
C LEU A 55 -14.74 -17.26 -13.09
N PRO A 56 -14.90 -17.02 -14.42
CA PRO A 56 -13.89 -16.30 -15.21
C PRO A 56 -13.54 -14.90 -14.69
N GLU A 57 -14.45 -14.23 -13.99
CA GLU A 57 -14.19 -12.94 -13.36
C GLU A 57 -13.28 -13.01 -12.13
N ILE A 58 -13.11 -14.19 -11.53
CA ILE A 58 -12.19 -14.40 -10.41
C ILE A 58 -10.85 -14.98 -10.89
N ASP A 59 -10.86 -15.75 -11.98
CA ASP A 59 -9.73 -16.53 -12.49
C ASP A 59 -8.57 -15.67 -13.06
N CYS A 60 -7.67 -15.22 -12.18
CA CYS A 60 -6.57 -14.33 -12.50
C CYS A 60 -5.52 -15.00 -13.41
N ARG A 61 -5.00 -14.24 -14.37
CA ARG A 61 -4.05 -14.65 -15.41
C ARG A 61 -2.63 -14.10 -15.23
N LEU A 62 -2.40 -13.22 -14.25
CA LEU A 62 -1.06 -12.68 -13.97
C LEU A 62 -0.04 -13.79 -13.73
N LYS A 63 1.10 -13.69 -14.43
CA LYS A 63 2.24 -14.62 -14.32
C LYS A 63 3.29 -14.09 -13.34
N ASP A 64 4.23 -14.92 -12.93
CA ASP A 64 5.26 -14.53 -11.95
C ASP A 64 6.09 -13.34 -12.45
N ASP A 65 6.41 -13.27 -13.74
CA ASP A 65 7.10 -12.13 -14.35
C ASP A 65 6.27 -10.83 -14.27
N ASP A 66 4.95 -10.93 -14.41
CA ASP A 66 4.04 -9.79 -14.24
C ASP A 66 4.06 -9.31 -12.80
N LEU A 67 3.95 -10.23 -11.84
CA LEU A 67 3.94 -9.91 -10.41
C LEU A 67 5.27 -9.31 -9.96
N ALA A 68 6.39 -9.85 -10.42
CA ALA A 68 7.71 -9.29 -10.16
C ALA A 68 7.84 -7.87 -10.74
N ARG A 69 7.38 -7.65 -11.98
CA ARG A 69 7.35 -6.31 -12.60
C ARG A 69 6.45 -5.35 -11.84
N ILE A 70 5.26 -5.79 -11.45
CA ILE A 70 4.30 -5.00 -10.68
C ILE A 70 4.91 -4.58 -9.35
N LEU A 71 5.44 -5.53 -8.58
CA LEU A 71 6.02 -5.24 -7.27
C LEU A 71 7.24 -4.32 -7.36
N ARG A 72 8.12 -4.49 -8.35
CA ARG A 72 9.22 -3.54 -8.59
C ARG A 72 8.72 -2.11 -8.77
N LYS A 73 7.65 -1.92 -9.54
CA LYS A 73 7.05 -0.60 -9.75
C LYS A 73 6.32 -0.07 -8.51
N VAL A 74 5.65 -0.94 -7.74
CA VAL A 74 5.08 -0.58 -6.43
C VAL A 74 6.17 -0.06 -5.49
N ASN A 75 7.30 -0.78 -5.38
CA ASN A 75 8.45 -0.35 -4.60
C ASN A 75 9.06 0.94 -5.15
N GLY A 76 9.12 1.14 -6.47
CA GLY A 76 9.53 2.43 -7.05
C GLY A 76 8.73 3.64 -6.57
N ILE A 77 7.44 3.45 -6.24
CA ILE A 77 6.59 4.49 -5.64
C ILE A 77 6.90 4.64 -4.15
N TRP A 78 6.86 3.53 -3.40
CA TRP A 78 6.96 3.52 -1.93
C TRP A 78 8.36 3.77 -1.39
N ASN A 79 9.39 3.54 -2.18
CA ASN A 79 10.77 3.83 -1.80
C ASN A 79 11.01 5.32 -1.53
N LYS A 80 10.23 6.21 -2.14
CA LYS A 80 10.24 7.66 -1.83
C LYS A 80 9.83 7.95 -0.38
N ALA A 81 8.99 7.08 0.20
CA ALA A 81 8.61 7.15 1.61
C ALA A 81 9.57 6.39 2.55
N GLY A 82 10.63 5.77 2.01
CA GLY A 82 11.49 4.85 2.74
C GLY A 82 10.76 3.61 3.25
N ILE A 83 9.80 3.10 2.46
CA ILE A 83 9.07 1.86 2.73
C ILE A 83 9.35 0.91 1.56
N HIS A 84 9.79 -0.30 1.87
CA HIS A 84 9.99 -1.38 0.90
C HIS A 84 9.06 -2.54 1.21
N TRP A 85 8.36 -3.04 0.20
CA TRP A 85 7.55 -4.24 0.29
C TRP A 85 8.41 -5.45 -0.05
N GLY A 86 8.79 -6.22 0.97
CA GLY A 86 9.57 -7.44 0.82
C GLY A 86 8.68 -8.60 0.38
N LEU A 87 8.91 -9.16 -0.82
CA LEU A 87 8.12 -10.29 -1.32
C LEU A 87 8.35 -11.53 -0.45
N GLU A 88 7.36 -11.89 0.34
CA GLU A 88 7.36 -13.06 1.21
C GLU A 88 7.22 -14.35 0.40
N SER A 89 6.20 -14.40 -0.46
CA SER A 89 5.96 -15.45 -1.44
C SER A 89 4.88 -15.01 -2.43
N ILE A 90 4.80 -15.75 -3.54
CA ILE A 90 3.66 -15.74 -4.45
C ILE A 90 2.91 -17.05 -4.25
N VAL A 91 1.62 -16.96 -3.91
CA VAL A 91 0.73 -18.11 -3.75
C VAL A 91 -0.27 -18.11 -4.90
N ARG A 92 -0.38 -19.23 -5.61
CA ARG A 92 -1.38 -19.46 -6.65
C ARG A 92 -2.35 -20.52 -6.14
N GLU A 93 -3.61 -20.16 -5.97
CA GLU A 93 -4.55 -21.04 -5.27
C GLU A 93 -6.00 -20.84 -5.71
N PRO A 94 -6.88 -21.84 -5.50
CA PRO A 94 -8.31 -21.69 -5.74
C PRO A 94 -8.90 -20.62 -4.83
N ALA A 95 -9.78 -19.78 -5.38
CA ALA A 95 -10.60 -18.88 -4.58
C ALA A 95 -11.48 -19.69 -3.60
N ALA A 96 -11.70 -19.16 -2.40
CA ALA A 96 -12.56 -19.78 -1.41
C ALA A 96 -14.05 -19.53 -1.71
N GLN A 97 -14.93 -20.38 -1.19
CA GLN A 97 -16.40 -20.20 -1.21
C GLN A 97 -17.01 -19.80 -2.58
N THR A 98 -16.44 -20.26 -3.70
CA THR A 98 -16.87 -19.89 -5.07
C THR A 98 -18.34 -20.18 -5.34
N GLU A 99 -18.88 -21.30 -4.83
CA GLU A 99 -20.30 -21.63 -4.97
C GLU A 99 -21.23 -20.62 -4.27
N LYS A 100 -20.84 -20.17 -3.07
CA LYS A 100 -21.61 -19.15 -2.33
C LYS A 100 -21.52 -17.79 -3.02
N PHE A 101 -20.33 -17.43 -3.51
CA PHE A 101 -20.13 -16.22 -4.28
C PHE A 101 -21.01 -16.21 -5.54
N ARG A 102 -21.01 -17.31 -6.30
CA ARG A 102 -21.87 -17.51 -7.47
C ARG A 102 -23.34 -17.33 -7.11
N LEU A 103 -23.82 -18.00 -6.06
CA LEU A 103 -25.22 -17.90 -5.64
C LEU A 103 -25.63 -16.46 -5.34
N ILE A 104 -24.78 -15.70 -4.61
CA ILE A 104 -25.05 -14.29 -4.29
C ILE A 104 -25.10 -13.45 -5.56
N ARG A 105 -24.12 -13.62 -6.46
CA ARG A 105 -24.06 -12.92 -7.75
C ARG A 105 -25.31 -13.20 -8.59
N ASP A 106 -25.73 -14.46 -8.69
CA ASP A 106 -26.84 -14.89 -9.53
C ASP A 106 -28.19 -14.43 -8.97
N LEU A 107 -28.35 -14.38 -7.64
CA LEU A 107 -29.56 -13.88 -6.98
C LEU A 107 -29.70 -12.35 -7.05
N ASN A 108 -28.59 -11.62 -6.89
CA ASN A 108 -28.62 -10.16 -6.74
C ASN A 108 -28.24 -9.40 -8.02
N GLY A 109 -27.70 -10.08 -9.03
CA GLY A 109 -27.12 -9.48 -10.23
C GLY A 109 -25.75 -8.83 -10.02
N GLU A 110 -25.44 -8.39 -8.80
CA GLU A 110 -24.15 -7.83 -8.41
C GLU A 110 -23.69 -8.34 -7.03
N VAL A 111 -22.37 -8.31 -6.81
CA VAL A 111 -21.75 -8.66 -5.53
C VAL A 111 -21.22 -7.37 -4.88
N GLN A 112 -21.64 -7.12 -3.65
CA GLN A 112 -21.16 -5.96 -2.89
C GLN A 112 -19.67 -6.13 -2.56
N LEU A 113 -18.90 -5.04 -2.53
CA LEU A 113 -17.44 -5.10 -2.34
C LEU A 113 -17.02 -5.90 -1.09
N GLY A 114 -17.68 -5.68 0.05
CA GLY A 114 -17.37 -6.41 1.28
C GLY A 114 -17.56 -7.94 1.17
N GLN A 115 -18.38 -8.41 0.24
CA GLN A 115 -18.62 -9.83 0.01
C GLN A 115 -17.47 -10.52 -0.73
N TYR A 116 -16.58 -9.79 -1.40
CA TYR A 116 -15.40 -10.39 -2.03
C TYR A 116 -14.43 -11.01 -1.01
N SER A 117 -14.52 -10.64 0.27
CA SER A 117 -13.75 -11.25 1.35
C SER A 117 -13.97 -12.76 1.46
N MET A 118 -15.12 -13.29 1.04
CA MET A 118 -15.39 -14.74 1.08
C MET A 118 -14.51 -15.55 0.13
N LEU A 119 -13.94 -14.91 -0.88
CA LEU A 119 -13.05 -15.53 -1.87
C LEU A 119 -11.63 -15.74 -1.33
N VAL A 120 -11.30 -15.17 -0.18
CA VAL A 120 -9.97 -15.25 0.41
C VAL A 120 -9.74 -16.61 1.08
N PRO A 121 -8.70 -17.36 0.71
CA PRO A 121 -8.31 -18.58 1.42
C PRO A 121 -7.58 -18.25 2.73
N GLU A 122 -8.24 -18.43 3.87
CA GLU A 122 -7.65 -18.15 5.18
C GLU A 122 -6.36 -18.95 5.52
N PRO A 123 -6.21 -20.25 5.17
CA PRO A 123 -5.07 -21.04 5.62
C PRO A 123 -3.71 -20.57 5.08
N THR A 124 -3.69 -19.87 3.95
CA THR A 124 -2.48 -19.38 3.29
C THR A 124 -2.23 -17.90 3.56
N ARG A 125 -3.07 -17.25 4.36
CA ARG A 125 -2.92 -15.82 4.66
C ARG A 125 -1.72 -15.58 5.56
N LEU A 126 -0.94 -14.55 5.25
CA LEU A 126 0.14 -14.08 6.13
C LEU A 126 -0.48 -13.39 7.36
N THR A 127 -0.05 -13.82 8.55
CA THR A 127 -0.46 -13.23 9.84
C THR A 127 0.51 -12.16 10.35
N THR A 128 1.72 -12.08 9.76
CA THR A 128 2.76 -11.10 10.08
C THR A 128 3.21 -10.39 8.80
N GLY A 129 2.44 -9.39 8.38
CA GLY A 129 2.68 -8.60 7.19
C GLY A 129 1.35 -8.25 6.52
N LEU A 130 1.39 -7.98 5.22
CA LEU A 130 0.18 -7.70 4.43
C LEU A 130 0.00 -8.72 3.30
N ASN A 131 -1.24 -8.83 2.83
CA ASN A 131 -1.61 -9.69 1.71
C ASN A 131 -2.21 -8.86 0.57
N VAL A 132 -1.86 -9.20 -0.68
CA VAL A 132 -2.50 -8.63 -1.87
C VAL A 132 -3.04 -9.76 -2.72
N TYR A 133 -4.35 -9.73 -2.98
CA TYR A 133 -5.05 -10.72 -3.80
C TYR A 133 -5.32 -10.13 -5.19
N TYR A 134 -4.87 -10.83 -6.23
CA TYR A 134 -5.23 -10.52 -7.61
C TYR A 134 -6.35 -11.43 -8.11
N ILE A 135 -7.34 -10.79 -8.74
CA ILE A 135 -8.48 -11.44 -9.42
C ILE A 135 -8.58 -10.92 -10.86
N HIS A 136 -9.35 -11.59 -11.72
CA HIS A 136 -9.50 -11.14 -13.11
C HIS A 136 -10.23 -9.78 -13.20
N LYS A 137 -11.41 -9.67 -12.58
CA LYS A 137 -12.30 -8.52 -12.71
C LYS A 137 -13.27 -8.36 -11.53
N PHE A 138 -13.49 -7.11 -11.13
CA PHE A 138 -14.55 -6.68 -10.21
C PHE A 138 -15.06 -5.27 -10.58
N SER A 139 -15.97 -4.70 -9.79
CA SER A 139 -16.64 -3.43 -10.08
C SER A 139 -15.77 -2.18 -9.86
N VAL A 140 -14.67 -2.29 -9.12
CA VAL A 140 -13.70 -1.21 -8.88
C VAL A 140 -12.34 -1.59 -9.48
N ASN A 141 -11.25 -0.87 -9.25
CA ASN A 141 -9.90 -1.27 -9.70
C ASN A 141 -9.10 -1.98 -8.60
N GLY A 142 -9.28 -1.52 -7.37
CA GLY A 142 -8.63 -1.94 -6.16
C GLY A 142 -9.58 -1.70 -5.00
N VAL A 143 -9.44 -2.48 -3.94
CA VAL A 143 -10.05 -2.16 -2.64
C VAL A 143 -9.19 -2.69 -1.50
N TRP A 144 -8.89 -1.82 -0.55
CA TRP A 144 -8.41 -2.21 0.77
C TRP A 144 -9.57 -2.74 1.61
N MET A 145 -9.51 -4.01 1.99
CA MET A 145 -10.63 -4.74 2.61
C MET A 145 -10.62 -4.69 4.15
N GLY A 146 -9.84 -3.77 4.73
CA GLY A 146 -9.65 -3.68 6.18
C GLY A 146 -8.28 -4.22 6.60
N SER A 147 -8.14 -4.62 7.87
CA SER A 147 -6.88 -4.68 8.65
C SER A 147 -5.61 -5.25 8.00
N ASP A 148 -5.69 -6.13 7.00
CA ASP A 148 -4.56 -6.98 6.59
C ASP A 148 -4.46 -7.31 5.10
N PHE A 149 -5.43 -6.93 4.25
CA PHE A 149 -5.35 -7.25 2.81
C PHE A 149 -6.01 -6.27 1.84
N ALA A 150 -5.44 -6.22 0.63
CA ALA A 150 -6.01 -5.59 -0.54
C ALA A 150 -6.49 -6.63 -1.55
N MET A 151 -7.49 -6.27 -2.35
CA MET A 151 -7.87 -7.01 -3.56
C MET A 151 -7.78 -6.09 -4.77
N VAL A 152 -7.15 -6.55 -5.84
CA VAL A 152 -6.85 -5.78 -7.05
C VAL A 152 -7.25 -6.59 -8.29
N GLN A 153 -7.93 -5.96 -9.24
CA GLN A 153 -8.17 -6.62 -10.53
C GLN A 153 -6.99 -6.47 -11.48
N GLU A 154 -6.68 -7.53 -12.22
CA GLU A 154 -5.63 -7.48 -13.24
C GLU A 154 -6.03 -6.67 -14.48
N THR A 155 -7.32 -6.44 -14.69
CA THR A 155 -7.86 -5.68 -15.83
C THR A 155 -8.04 -4.19 -15.54
N ALA A 156 -7.37 -3.67 -14.49
CA ALA A 156 -7.58 -2.32 -14.00
C ALA A 156 -7.30 -1.26 -15.08
N GLY A 157 -8.12 -0.20 -15.11
CA GLY A 157 -8.00 0.92 -16.04
C GLY A 157 -7.89 2.25 -15.31
N LEU A 158 -6.92 3.08 -15.68
CA LEU A 158 -6.72 4.41 -15.08
C LEU A 158 -6.58 5.48 -16.16
N ARG A 159 -6.95 6.72 -15.80
CA ARG A 159 -6.69 7.88 -16.67
C ARG A 159 -5.22 8.31 -16.54
N PRO A 160 -4.46 8.36 -17.64
CA PRO A 160 -3.09 8.87 -17.60
C PRO A 160 -3.02 10.31 -17.10
N VAL A 161 -1.93 10.64 -16.43
CA VAL A 161 -1.54 12.00 -16.04
C VAL A 161 -0.06 12.22 -16.34
N GLU A 162 0.33 13.47 -16.52
CA GLU A 162 1.74 13.83 -16.72
C GLU A 162 2.60 13.41 -15.52
N GLY A 163 3.71 12.74 -15.81
CA GLY A 163 4.61 12.18 -14.79
C GLY A 163 4.02 11.02 -13.98
N GLY A 164 2.86 10.50 -14.36
CA GLY A 164 2.28 9.29 -13.78
C GLY A 164 2.96 8.01 -14.27
N ILE A 165 2.63 6.90 -13.64
CA ILE A 165 3.12 5.57 -14.05
C ILE A 165 2.55 5.16 -15.42
N ASP A 166 3.26 4.28 -16.11
CA ASP A 166 2.97 3.78 -17.45
C ASP A 166 1.93 2.65 -17.49
N GLU A 167 1.55 2.07 -16.35
CA GLU A 167 0.56 0.99 -16.30
C GLU A 167 -0.34 1.02 -15.04
N PRO A 168 -1.60 0.54 -15.14
CA PRO A 168 -2.57 0.67 -14.05
C PRO A 168 -2.28 -0.16 -12.80
N ILE A 169 -1.96 -1.45 -12.96
CA ILE A 169 -1.97 -2.42 -11.86
C ILE A 169 -1.01 -2.04 -10.72
N PRO A 170 0.27 -1.71 -10.96
CA PRO A 170 1.19 -1.34 -9.88
C PRO A 170 0.74 -0.10 -9.12
N ARG A 171 0.12 0.86 -9.81
CA ARG A 171 -0.41 2.04 -9.16
C ARG A 171 -1.59 1.68 -8.28
N VAL A 172 -2.55 0.89 -8.78
CA VAL A 172 -3.71 0.46 -8.00
C VAL A 172 -3.23 -0.31 -6.76
N THR A 173 -2.33 -1.28 -6.92
CA THR A 173 -1.74 -1.99 -5.80
C THR A 173 -1.08 -1.03 -4.80
N ALA A 174 -0.28 -0.06 -5.27
CA ALA A 174 0.34 0.93 -4.40
C ALA A 174 -0.69 1.84 -3.70
N HIS A 175 -1.81 2.17 -4.35
CA HIS A 175 -2.91 2.94 -3.78
C HIS A 175 -3.59 2.20 -2.63
N GLU A 176 -3.95 0.93 -2.83
CA GLU A 176 -4.59 0.13 -1.78
C GLU A 176 -3.65 -0.11 -0.59
N LEU A 177 -2.36 -0.32 -0.85
CA LEU A 177 -1.35 -0.38 0.21
C LEU A 177 -1.19 0.98 0.92
N GLY A 178 -1.51 2.10 0.26
CA GLY A 178 -1.57 3.41 0.90
C GLY A 178 -2.69 3.51 1.94
N HIS A 179 -3.83 2.88 1.68
CA HIS A 179 -4.90 2.76 2.67
C HIS A 179 -4.48 1.90 3.87
N ALA A 180 -3.74 0.82 3.64
CA ALA A 180 -3.11 0.03 4.72
C ALA A 180 -2.20 0.88 5.62
N LEU A 181 -1.52 1.86 5.01
CA LEU A 181 -0.63 2.80 5.67
C LEU A 181 -1.36 4.05 6.20
N GLY A 182 -2.69 3.99 6.30
CA GLY A 182 -3.53 5.03 6.93
C GLY A 182 -3.73 6.28 6.09
N LEU A 183 -3.43 6.24 4.79
CA LEU A 183 -3.61 7.39 3.91
C LEU A 183 -5.06 7.47 3.41
N ALA A 184 -5.62 8.67 3.52
CA ALA A 184 -6.92 9.01 2.94
C ALA A 184 -6.77 9.53 1.51
N HIS A 185 -7.87 9.59 0.77
CA HIS A 185 -7.85 10.17 -0.57
C HIS A 185 -7.48 11.66 -0.57
N ARG A 186 -6.53 12.02 -1.43
CA ARG A 186 -6.22 13.40 -1.80
C ARG A 186 -6.37 13.55 -3.30
N GLN A 187 -7.42 14.24 -3.74
CA GLN A 187 -7.88 14.19 -5.14
C GLN A 187 -7.06 15.06 -6.13
N ASN A 188 -5.82 15.42 -5.79
CA ASN A 188 -4.90 15.99 -6.77
C ASN A 188 -4.47 14.89 -7.75
N ARG A 189 -4.74 15.06 -9.05
CA ARG A 189 -4.54 14.02 -10.07
C ARG A 189 -3.14 13.40 -10.15
N THR A 190 -2.11 14.08 -9.64
CA THR A 190 -0.73 13.53 -9.61
C THR A 190 -0.42 12.72 -8.34
N ASN A 191 -1.27 12.79 -7.32
CA ASN A 191 -1.13 12.10 -6.05
C ASN A 191 -1.45 10.60 -6.15
N LEU A 192 -0.76 9.78 -5.36
CA LEU A 192 -0.97 8.33 -5.29
C LEU A 192 -2.38 7.96 -4.80
N LEU A 193 -2.99 8.77 -3.93
CA LEU A 193 -4.30 8.54 -3.33
C LEU A 193 -5.45 9.23 -4.08
N ALA A 194 -5.21 9.80 -5.27
CA ALA A 194 -6.27 10.37 -6.12
C ALA A 194 -6.98 9.30 -6.94
N SER A 195 -8.29 9.16 -6.86
CA SER A 195 -8.98 8.02 -7.48
C SER A 195 -8.93 8.05 -9.02
N GLY A 196 -8.68 6.89 -9.64
CA GLY A 196 -8.85 6.70 -11.10
C GLY A 196 -7.80 7.39 -11.99
N THR A 197 -6.61 7.69 -11.48
CA THR A 197 -5.52 8.32 -12.25
C THR A 197 -4.20 7.57 -12.11
N THR A 198 -3.24 7.76 -13.01
CA THR A 198 -1.90 7.15 -12.92
C THR A 198 -0.92 7.91 -12.01
N GLY A 199 -1.39 8.89 -11.22
CA GLY A 199 -0.56 9.65 -10.30
C GLY A 199 0.06 8.78 -9.20
N THR A 200 1.28 9.14 -8.79
CA THR A 200 2.12 8.37 -7.85
C THR A 200 2.81 9.22 -6.78
N ARG A 201 2.50 10.52 -6.69
CA ARG A 201 3.20 11.42 -5.78
C ARG A 201 2.70 11.28 -4.35
N LEU A 202 3.61 11.41 -3.40
CA LEU A 202 3.36 11.49 -1.97
C LEU A 202 3.98 12.78 -1.46
N ASN A 203 3.30 13.47 -0.55
CA ASN A 203 3.87 14.62 0.15
C ASN A 203 4.48 14.23 1.50
N ALA A 204 5.16 15.17 2.14
CA ALA A 204 5.86 14.93 3.41
C ALA A 204 4.92 14.42 4.53
N ASP A 205 3.68 14.93 4.61
CA ASP A 205 2.71 14.50 5.63
C ASP A 205 2.19 13.09 5.38
N GLU A 206 1.94 12.74 4.12
CA GLU A 206 1.58 11.38 3.70
C GLU A 206 2.72 10.41 3.99
N VAL A 207 3.97 10.79 3.68
CA VAL A 207 5.16 9.98 4.01
C VAL A 207 5.28 9.78 5.52
N ALA A 208 5.14 10.83 6.32
CA ALA A 208 5.23 10.74 7.78
C ALA A 208 4.13 9.84 8.36
N THR A 209 2.90 9.98 7.87
CA THR A 209 1.76 9.14 8.26
C THR A 209 1.99 7.68 7.89
N ALA A 210 2.41 7.43 6.65
CA ALA A 210 2.67 6.08 6.16
C ALA A 210 3.77 5.38 6.95
N ARG A 211 4.89 6.06 7.23
CA ARG A 211 5.98 5.50 8.02
C ARG A 211 5.57 5.18 9.46
N ARG A 212 4.78 6.07 10.09
CA ARG A 212 4.22 5.81 11.43
C ARG A 212 3.33 4.58 11.41
N LYS A 213 2.44 4.45 10.42
CA LYS A 213 1.54 3.29 10.29
C LYS A 213 2.27 2.00 9.92
N ALA A 214 3.32 2.07 9.12
CA ALA A 214 4.16 0.91 8.81
C ALA A 214 4.72 0.23 10.07
N LEU A 215 5.11 1.01 11.09
CA LEU A 215 5.62 0.48 12.36
C LEU A 215 4.55 -0.23 13.20
N GLU A 216 3.26 0.01 12.93
CA GLU A 216 2.15 -0.68 13.60
C GLU A 216 1.84 -2.04 12.94
N ILE A 217 2.33 -2.27 11.71
CA ILE A 217 2.13 -3.54 11.00
C ILE A 217 3.06 -4.61 11.58
N GLN A 218 2.46 -5.73 12.00
CA GLN A 218 3.22 -6.86 12.53
C GLN A 218 4.15 -7.43 11.46
N GLY A 219 5.41 -7.70 11.82
CA GLY A 219 6.42 -8.20 10.89
C GLY A 219 7.23 -7.12 10.19
N THR A 220 6.85 -5.84 10.30
CA THR A 220 7.70 -4.73 9.83
C THR A 220 9.04 -4.74 10.57
N VAL A 221 10.13 -4.61 9.81
CA VAL A 221 11.50 -4.56 10.34
C VAL A 221 12.26 -3.37 9.77
N THR A 222 13.23 -2.86 10.53
CA THR A 222 14.23 -1.92 10.02
C THR A 222 15.26 -2.67 9.18
N VAL A 223 16.00 -1.94 8.33
CA VAL A 223 17.14 -2.50 7.58
C VAL A 223 18.17 -3.15 8.49
N GLU A 224 18.50 -2.51 9.62
CA GLU A 224 19.43 -3.06 10.62
C GLU A 224 18.94 -4.43 11.13
N ARG A 225 17.66 -4.51 11.53
CA ARG A 225 17.09 -5.77 12.03
C ARG A 225 17.02 -6.83 10.94
N LEU A 226 16.63 -6.46 9.72
CA LEU A 226 16.56 -7.36 8.58
C LEU A 226 17.94 -7.96 8.26
N ARG A 227 18.99 -7.14 8.28
CA ARG A 227 20.38 -7.59 8.11
C ARG A 227 20.77 -8.61 9.18
N ALA A 228 20.50 -8.33 10.45
CA ALA A 228 20.77 -9.27 11.54
C ALA A 228 20.01 -10.60 11.38
N LEU A 229 18.75 -10.56 10.92
CA LEU A 229 17.98 -11.77 10.61
C LEU A 229 18.59 -12.55 9.45
N ALA A 230 19.01 -11.87 8.38
CA ALA A 230 19.63 -12.50 7.22
C ALA A 230 20.97 -13.18 7.58
N GLU A 231 21.79 -12.53 8.40
CA GLU A 231 23.04 -13.09 8.94
C GLU A 231 22.78 -14.29 9.86
N ALA A 232 21.78 -14.21 10.72
CA ALA A 232 21.38 -15.33 11.58
C ALA A 232 20.91 -16.53 10.76
N ALA A 233 20.04 -16.33 9.76
CA ALA A 233 19.58 -17.38 8.86
C ALA A 233 20.76 -18.00 8.08
N THR A 234 21.71 -17.18 7.64
CA THR A 234 22.93 -17.65 6.95
C THR A 234 23.78 -18.53 7.87
N SER A 235 24.00 -18.11 9.13
CA SER A 235 24.80 -18.88 10.08
C SER A 235 24.11 -20.17 10.58
N GLN A 236 22.78 -20.24 10.50
CA GLN A 236 21.98 -21.41 10.83
C GLN A 236 21.72 -22.35 9.64
N ASP A 237 22.35 -22.11 8.49
CA ASP A 237 22.15 -22.86 7.23
C ASP A 237 20.68 -22.89 6.74
N GLN A 238 19.90 -21.86 7.09
CA GLN A 238 18.53 -21.66 6.63
C GLN A 238 18.55 -20.95 5.27
N LYS A 239 19.01 -21.66 4.23
CA LYS A 239 19.34 -21.06 2.92
C LYS A 239 18.20 -20.29 2.26
N ASP A 240 16.99 -20.85 2.26
CA ASP A 240 15.84 -20.20 1.62
C ASP A 240 15.47 -18.90 2.33
N GLU A 241 15.46 -18.91 3.66
CA GLU A 241 15.18 -17.73 4.47
C GLU A 241 16.28 -16.68 4.29
N ALA A 242 17.54 -17.09 4.40
CA ALA A 242 18.68 -16.19 4.22
C ALA A 242 18.64 -15.54 2.83
N ARG A 243 18.44 -16.34 1.77
CA ARG A 243 18.34 -15.84 0.39
C ARG A 243 17.19 -14.84 0.24
N ARG A 244 16.03 -15.11 0.84
CA ARG A 244 14.89 -14.19 0.82
C ARG A 244 15.20 -12.86 1.49
N LEU A 245 15.72 -12.88 2.72
CA LEU A 245 16.03 -11.66 3.47
C LEU A 245 17.14 -10.83 2.79
N TRP A 246 18.18 -11.47 2.25
CA TRP A 246 19.20 -10.79 1.46
C TRP A 246 18.65 -10.24 0.13
N THR A 247 17.67 -10.92 -0.48
CA THR A 247 16.97 -10.40 -1.66
C THR A 247 16.27 -9.10 -1.31
N TRP A 248 15.49 -9.05 -0.22
CA TRP A 248 14.81 -7.83 0.21
C TRP A 248 15.78 -6.66 0.45
N LEU A 249 16.91 -6.92 1.12
CA LEU A 249 17.96 -5.91 1.33
C LEU A 249 18.56 -5.42 0.00
N SER A 250 18.80 -6.33 -0.95
CA SER A 250 19.39 -5.99 -2.25
C SER A 250 18.49 -5.16 -3.16
N GLU A 251 17.19 -5.12 -2.89
CA GLU A 251 16.21 -4.37 -3.68
C GLU A 251 15.98 -2.94 -3.16
N ILE A 252 16.46 -2.62 -1.95
CA ILE A 252 16.35 -1.28 -1.37
C ILE A 252 17.35 -0.34 -2.06
N PRO A 253 16.94 0.89 -2.49
CA PRO A 253 17.85 1.84 -3.12
C PRO A 253 19.01 2.29 -2.20
N GLY A 254 20.24 2.25 -2.71
CA GLY A 254 21.44 2.74 -2.02
C GLY A 254 22.65 1.83 -2.24
N ASP A 255 23.87 2.32 -1.98
CA ASP A 255 25.09 1.55 -2.28
C ASP A 255 25.21 0.24 -1.48
N ALA A 256 24.69 0.21 -0.26
CA ALA A 256 24.68 -0.98 0.60
C ALA A 256 23.87 -2.16 0.01
N SER A 257 23.00 -1.91 -0.98
CA SER A 257 22.29 -2.96 -1.72
C SER A 257 23.21 -3.89 -2.49
N LYS A 258 24.36 -3.39 -2.97
CA LYS A 258 25.34 -4.17 -3.73
C LYS A 258 25.99 -5.24 -2.86
N ASP A 259 26.26 -4.90 -1.60
CA ASP A 259 26.78 -5.87 -0.63
C ASP A 259 25.73 -6.94 -0.31
N ALA A 260 24.47 -6.54 -0.10
CA ALA A 260 23.37 -7.49 0.11
C ALA A 260 23.17 -8.43 -1.09
N LEU A 261 23.28 -7.89 -2.32
CA LEU A 261 23.22 -8.65 -3.56
C LEU A 261 24.32 -9.72 -3.61
N LYS A 262 25.57 -9.32 -3.30
CA LYS A 262 26.69 -10.25 -3.24
C LYS A 262 26.45 -11.37 -2.21
N ARG A 263 25.98 -11.03 -1.00
CA ARG A 263 25.63 -12.01 0.05
C ARG A 263 24.55 -12.99 -0.39
N ARG A 264 23.51 -12.50 -1.07
CA ARG A 264 22.45 -13.34 -1.65
C ARG A 264 23.02 -14.37 -2.64
N ASP A 265 23.92 -13.93 -3.52
CA ASP A 265 24.49 -14.78 -4.56
C ASP A 265 25.46 -15.82 -3.98
N GLU A 266 26.21 -15.47 -2.93
CA GLU A 266 27.07 -16.40 -2.18
C GLU A 266 26.29 -17.59 -1.56
N ILE A 267 25.05 -17.39 -1.12
CA ILE A 267 24.20 -18.46 -0.56
C ILE A 267 23.79 -19.48 -1.63
N GLY A 268 23.65 -19.04 -2.89
CA GLY A 268 23.24 -19.88 -4.02
C GLY A 268 24.40 -20.62 -4.72
N ALA A 269 25.63 -20.15 -4.57
CA ALA A 269 26.79 -20.64 -5.34
C ALA A 269 27.36 -22.00 -4.86
N GLY A 270 26.81 -22.60 -3.80
CA GLY A 270 27.31 -23.87 -3.22
C GLY A 270 26.76 -25.16 -3.83
N GLN A 271 26.15 -25.13 -5.02
CA GLN A 271 25.51 -26.30 -5.66
C GLN A 271 25.79 -26.42 -7.18
N GLU A 272 27.00 -26.10 -7.63
CA GLU A 272 27.52 -26.59 -8.93
C GLU A 272 28.71 -27.53 -8.73
#